data_AF-A0ABD2NH78-F1
#
_entry.id   AF-A0ABD2NH78-F1
#
_cell.length_a   1.000
_cell.length_b   1.000
_cell.length_c   1.000
_cell.angle_alpha   90.00
_cell.angle_beta   90.00
_cell.angle_gamma   90.00
#
_symmetry.space_group_name_H-M   'P 1'
#
loop_
_entity.id
_entity.type
_entity.pdbx_description
1 polymer ?
#
loop_
_entity_poly.entity_id
_entity_poly.type
_entity_poly.pdbx_seq_one_letter_code
_entity_poly.pdbx_strand_id
1 'polypeptide(L)'
;MPGSLVANQRQLKTEQANQARLITIQNWIVGSRNGHIKSVFKFLDGVIPRAHVLNLKDFYSITGVLINKYHEPIRMDGKTPELAEILKNRMNETNILQEYVTRENLKRRNATWIRINENDIQEFPILHME
;
A
#
# COMPACT_ATOMS: atom_id res chain seq x y z
N MET A 1 -8.04 12.03 2.53
CA MET A 1 -7.15 11.60 3.64
C MET A 1 -7.60 10.21 4.08
N PRO A 2 -6.69 9.27 4.38
CA PRO A 2 -7.10 7.98 4.97
C PRO A 2 -7.84 8.22 6.29
N GLY A 3 -8.83 7.38 6.59
CA GLY A 3 -9.60 7.48 7.83
C GLY A 3 -8.69 7.31 9.05
N SER A 4 -8.83 8.19 10.04
CA SER A 4 -8.14 8.08 11.32
C SER A 4 -8.92 7.15 12.26
N LEU A 5 -8.19 6.48 13.16
CA LEU A 5 -8.82 5.75 14.27
C LEU A 5 -9.51 6.74 15.20
N VAL A 6 -10.72 6.42 15.62
CA VAL A 6 -11.42 7.15 16.68
C VAL A 6 -10.81 6.77 18.04
N ALA A 7 -10.92 7.64 19.04
CA ALA A 7 -10.48 7.34 20.40
C ALA A 7 -11.06 5.98 20.87
N ASN A 8 -10.22 5.15 21.50
CA ASN A 8 -10.50 3.77 21.93
C ASN A 8 -10.71 2.72 20.81
N GLN A 9 -10.53 3.05 19.53
CA GLN A 9 -10.44 2.04 18.48
C GLN A 9 -9.00 1.55 18.28
N ARG A 10 -8.81 0.23 18.26
CA ARG A 10 -7.53 -0.40 17.91
C ARG A 10 -7.35 -0.66 16.42
N GLN A 11 -8.44 -0.70 15.64
CA GLN A 11 -8.42 -1.06 14.22
C GLN A 11 -9.53 -0.34 13.45
N LEU A 12 -9.27 0.00 12.19
CA LEU A 12 -10.27 0.51 11.25
C LEU A 12 -11.29 -0.56 10.90
N LYS A 13 -12.52 -0.15 10.56
CA LYS A 13 -13.49 -1.04 9.91
C LYS A 13 -12.95 -1.51 8.55
N THR A 14 -13.37 -2.68 8.09
CA THR A 14 -12.95 -3.25 6.80
C THR A 14 -13.10 -2.25 5.65
N GLU A 15 -14.26 -1.59 5.54
CA GLU A 15 -14.53 -0.59 4.50
C GLU A 15 -13.55 0.59 4.56
N GLN A 16 -13.34 1.14 5.75
CA GLN A 16 -12.41 2.26 5.97
C GLN A 16 -10.97 1.86 5.65
N ALA A 17 -10.57 0.65 6.03
CA ALA A 17 -9.26 0.10 5.72
C ALA A 17 -9.08 -0.11 4.21
N ASN A 18 -10.12 -0.61 3.51
CA ASN A 18 -10.10 -0.80 2.06
C ASN A 18 -9.99 0.54 1.31
N GLN A 19 -10.75 1.56 1.73
CA GLN A 19 -10.63 2.92 1.18
C GLN A 19 -9.23 3.50 1.42
N ALA A 20 -8.67 3.34 2.63
CA ALA A 20 -7.32 3.81 2.94
C ALA A 20 -6.24 3.12 2.08
N ARG A 21 -6.39 1.81 1.82
CA ARG A 21 -5.49 1.07 0.91
C ARG A 21 -5.59 1.61 -0.52
N LEU A 22 -6.80 1.88 -1.03
CA LEU A 22 -6.97 2.44 -2.37
C LEU A 22 -6.26 3.79 -2.51
N ILE A 23 -6.47 4.70 -1.56
CA ILE A 23 -5.81 6.01 -1.52
C ILE A 23 -4.29 5.83 -1.52
N THR A 24 -3.78 4.89 -0.72
CA THR A 24 -2.33 4.61 -0.64
C THR A 24 -1.78 4.14 -1.98
N ILE A 25 -2.47 3.24 -2.68
CA ILE A 25 -2.05 2.74 -4.00
C ILE A 25 -2.04 3.88 -5.02
N GLN A 26 -3.09 4.71 -5.06
CA GLN A 26 -3.14 5.86 -5.97
C GLN A 26 -2.04 6.88 -5.67
N ASN A 27 -1.82 7.19 -4.38
CA ASN A 27 -0.76 8.09 -3.95
C ASN A 27 0.63 7.54 -4.31
N TRP A 28 0.83 6.23 -4.32
CA TRP A 28 2.10 5.65 -4.75
C TRP A 28 2.39 5.95 -6.22
N ILE A 29 1.38 5.86 -7.10
CA ILE A 29 1.51 6.21 -8.53
C ILE A 29 1.84 7.69 -8.69
N VAL A 30 1.03 8.56 -8.06
CA VAL A 30 1.22 10.02 -8.12
C VAL A 30 2.58 10.41 -7.54
N GLY A 31 2.94 9.83 -6.39
CA GLY A 31 4.20 10.06 -5.69
C GLY A 31 5.41 9.61 -6.50
N SER A 32 5.33 8.45 -7.15
CA SER A 32 6.40 7.96 -8.03
C SER A 32 6.61 8.88 -9.23
N ARG A 33 5.53 9.33 -9.89
CA ARG A 33 5.63 10.27 -11.01
C ARG A 33 6.16 11.63 -10.55
N ASN A 34 5.67 12.14 -9.43
CA ASN A 34 6.15 13.38 -8.83
C ASN A 34 7.64 13.30 -8.46
N GLY A 35 8.08 12.19 -7.86
CA GLY A 35 9.48 11.94 -7.52
C GLY A 35 10.38 11.95 -8.75
N HIS A 36 9.94 11.34 -9.86
CA HIS A 36 10.68 11.40 -11.13
C HIS A 36 10.74 12.82 -11.71
N ILE A 37 9.62 13.56 -11.69
CA ILE A 37 9.63 14.97 -12.15
C ILE A 37 10.65 15.78 -11.34
N LYS A 38 10.68 15.61 -10.02
CA LYS A 38 11.62 16.29 -9.12
C LYS A 38 13.06 15.82 -9.25
N SER A 39 13.28 14.55 -9.63
CA SER A 39 14.64 14.04 -9.85
C SER A 39 15.28 14.72 -11.07
N VAL A 40 14.50 14.97 -12.12
CA VAL A 40 14.92 15.66 -13.35
C VAL A 40 14.95 17.18 -13.16
N PHE A 41 13.90 17.78 -12.59
CA PHE A 41 13.74 19.23 -12.43
C PHE A 41 13.85 19.65 -10.97
N LYS A 42 15.08 19.94 -10.52
CA LYS A 42 15.38 20.31 -9.13
C LYS A 42 14.65 21.54 -8.61
N PHE A 43 14.22 22.43 -9.50
CA PHE A 43 13.35 23.55 -9.14
C PHE A 43 12.08 23.11 -8.41
N LEU A 44 11.48 21.97 -8.80
CA LEU A 44 10.24 21.45 -8.20
C LEU A 44 10.49 20.63 -6.92
N ASP A 45 11.75 20.32 -6.61
CA ASP A 45 12.13 19.59 -5.40
C ASP A 45 12.29 20.54 -4.19
N GLY A 46 12.66 21.79 -4.45
CA GLY A 46 12.87 22.82 -3.43
C GLY A 46 11.63 23.61 -3.01
N VAL A 47 11.87 24.65 -2.20
CA VAL A 47 10.84 25.62 -1.80
C VAL A 47 10.54 26.55 -2.97
N ILE A 48 9.29 26.55 -3.42
CA ILE A 48 8.86 27.42 -4.52
C ILE A 48 8.52 28.81 -3.96
N PRO A 49 9.15 29.89 -4.49
CA PRO A 49 8.81 31.25 -4.09
C PRO A 49 7.33 31.55 -4.30
N ARG A 50 6.72 32.31 -3.37
CA ARG A 50 5.28 32.63 -3.41
C ARG A 50 4.84 33.21 -4.76
N ALA A 51 5.69 34.02 -5.40
CA ALA A 51 5.42 34.62 -6.71
C ALA A 51 5.10 33.59 -7.81
N HIS A 52 5.63 32.37 -7.69
CA HIS A 52 5.49 31.33 -8.70
C HIS A 52 4.43 30.28 -8.37
N VAL A 53 3.74 30.38 -7.23
CA VAL A 53 2.71 29.42 -6.83
C VAL A 53 1.54 29.40 -7.83
N LEU A 54 1.18 30.55 -8.40
CA LEU A 54 0.13 30.65 -9.42
C LEU A 54 0.48 29.91 -10.71
N ASN A 55 1.78 29.73 -10.99
CA ASN A 55 2.28 29.05 -12.20
C ASN A 55 2.58 27.57 -11.98
N LEU A 56 2.32 27.03 -10.79
CA LEU A 56 2.72 25.67 -10.43
C LEU A 56 2.17 24.62 -11.40
N LYS A 57 0.92 24.78 -11.82
CA LYS A 57 0.27 23.90 -12.80
C LYS A 57 1.02 23.90 -14.13
N ASP A 58 1.42 25.08 -14.61
CA ASP A 58 2.13 25.22 -15.88
C ASP A 58 3.51 24.59 -15.80
N PHE A 59 4.22 24.76 -14.68
CA PHE A 59 5.50 24.09 -14.48
C PHE A 59 5.38 22.57 -14.55
N TYR A 60 4.41 21.96 -13.85
CA TYR A 60 4.20 20.51 -13.94
C TYR A 60 3.78 20.06 -15.35
N SER A 61 3.01 20.89 -16.06
CA SER A 61 2.59 20.57 -17.44
C SER A 61 3.77 20.63 -18.41
N ILE A 62 4.57 21.69 -18.37
CA ILE A 62 5.77 21.88 -19.21
C ILE A 62 6.79 20.79 -18.93
N THR A 63 7.11 20.54 -17.66
CA THR A 63 8.07 19.49 -17.27
C THR A 63 7.57 18.10 -17.68
N GLY A 64 6.27 17.84 -17.56
CA GLY A 64 5.64 16.61 -18.06
C GLY A 64 5.82 16.42 -19.56
N VAL A 65 5.61 17.47 -20.37
CA VAL A 65 5.82 17.43 -21.82
C VAL A 65 7.30 17.18 -22.16
N LEU A 66 8.22 17.85 -21.47
CA LEU A 66 9.66 17.68 -21.68
C LEU A 66 10.12 16.25 -21.35
N ILE A 67 9.67 15.69 -20.22
CA ILE A 67 9.95 14.30 -19.85
C ILE A 67 9.40 13.35 -20.92
N ASN A 68 8.15 13.53 -21.33
CA ASN A 68 7.54 12.64 -22.34
C ASN A 68 8.23 12.71 -23.70
N LYS A 69 8.86 13.84 -24.05
CA LYS A 69 9.56 14.03 -25.32
C LYS A 69 11.01 13.52 -25.30
N TYR A 70 11.72 13.71 -24.19
CA TYR A 70 13.18 13.54 -24.14
C TYR A 70 13.68 12.48 -23.16
N HIS A 71 12.82 11.95 -22.28
CA HIS A 71 13.20 10.92 -21.31
C HIS A 71 12.48 9.60 -21.59
N GLU A 72 13.08 8.51 -21.13
CA GLU A 72 12.43 7.21 -21.20
C GLU A 72 11.12 7.20 -20.39
N PRO A 73 10.05 6.59 -20.93
CA PRO A 73 8.83 6.42 -20.18
C PRO A 73 9.07 5.65 -18.89
N ILE A 74 8.56 6.17 -17.78
CA ILE A 74 8.51 5.41 -16.53
C ILE A 74 7.63 4.19 -16.76
N ARG A 75 8.24 3.00 -16.74
CA ARG A 75 7.52 1.74 -16.77
C ARG A 75 7.04 1.41 -15.37
N MET A 76 5.73 1.25 -15.22
CA MET A 76 5.13 0.76 -13.99
C MET A 76 4.55 -0.62 -14.27
N ASP A 77 5.44 -1.61 -14.34
CA ASP A 77 5.08 -2.97 -14.68
C ASP A 77 4.02 -3.51 -13.71
N GLY A 78 2.98 -4.12 -14.28
CA GLY A 78 1.84 -4.63 -13.53
C GLY A 78 0.88 -3.57 -12.98
N LYS A 79 1.07 -2.26 -13.25
CA LYS A 79 0.11 -1.20 -12.86
C LYS A 79 -0.77 -0.81 -14.06
N THR A 80 -1.70 -1.69 -14.41
CA THR A 80 -2.58 -1.51 -15.57
C THR A 80 -3.97 -0.98 -15.17
N PRO A 81 -4.74 -0.40 -16.11
CA PRO A 81 -6.14 -0.02 -15.86
C PRO A 81 -7.00 -1.19 -15.37
N GLU A 82 -6.74 -2.40 -15.85
CA GLU A 82 -7.45 -3.61 -15.42
C GLU A 82 -7.18 -3.90 -13.94
N LEU A 83 -5.93 -3.75 -13.47
CA LEU A 83 -5.62 -3.87 -12.05
C LEU A 83 -6.37 -2.82 -11.22
N ALA A 84 -6.51 -1.60 -11.74
CA ALA A 84 -7.26 -0.55 -11.04
C ALA A 84 -8.74 -0.92 -10.88
N GLU A 85 -9.37 -1.47 -11.91
CA GLU A 85 -10.75 -1.96 -11.83
C GLU A 85 -10.88 -3.18 -10.89
N ILE A 86 -9.93 -4.12 -10.92
CA ILE A 86 -9.89 -5.23 -9.95
C ILE A 86 -9.82 -4.69 -8.53
N LEU A 87 -8.92 -3.75 -8.24
CA LEU A 87 -8.77 -3.16 -6.91
C LEU A 87 -10.04 -2.42 -6.45
N LYS A 88 -10.70 -1.73 -7.37
CA LYS A 88 -11.96 -1.02 -7.12
C LYS A 88 -13.09 -2.01 -6.80
N ASN A 89 -13.22 -3.09 -7.56
CA ASN A 89 -14.22 -4.14 -7.31
C ASN A 89 -13.98 -4.85 -5.97
N ARG A 90 -12.71 -5.16 -5.65
CA ARG A 90 -12.30 -5.77 -4.39
C ARG A 90 -12.52 -4.89 -3.16
N MET A 91 -12.71 -3.58 -3.33
CA MET A 91 -12.98 -2.67 -2.22
C MET A 91 -14.23 -3.07 -1.43
N ASN A 92 -15.24 -3.57 -2.15
CA ASN A 92 -16.54 -3.92 -1.59
C ASN A 92 -16.62 -5.39 -1.17
N GLU A 93 -15.55 -6.17 -1.34
CA GLU A 93 -15.53 -7.56 -0.91
C GLU A 93 -15.57 -7.66 0.61
N THR A 94 -16.40 -8.58 1.09
CA THR A 94 -16.52 -8.91 2.50
C THR A 94 -15.24 -9.57 2.99
N ASN A 95 -14.76 -9.18 4.17
CA ASN A 95 -13.61 -9.81 4.79
C ASN A 95 -14.01 -11.16 5.44
N ILE A 96 -13.95 -12.22 4.63
CA ILE A 96 -14.30 -13.59 5.01
C ILE A 96 -13.48 -14.07 6.23
N LEU A 97 -12.22 -13.66 6.33
CA LEU A 97 -11.37 -14.00 7.47
C LEU A 97 -11.87 -13.34 8.76
N GLN A 98 -12.26 -12.06 8.69
CA GLN A 98 -12.83 -11.36 9.85
C GLN A 98 -14.14 -12.01 10.31
N GLU A 99 -14.96 -12.46 9.36
CA GLU A 99 -16.18 -13.20 9.63
C GLU A 99 -15.88 -14.53 10.31
N TYR A 100 -14.95 -15.33 9.77
CA TYR A 100 -14.49 -16.59 10.36
C TYR A 100 -13.95 -16.42 11.79
N VAL A 101 -13.07 -15.44 12.01
CA VAL A 101 -12.50 -15.12 13.33
C VAL A 101 -13.57 -14.74 14.33
N THR A 102 -14.63 -14.05 13.87
CA THR A 102 -15.75 -13.65 14.74
C THR A 102 -16.66 -14.82 15.04
N ARG A 103 -17.00 -15.63 14.02
CA ARG A 103 -17.83 -16.83 14.12
C ARG A 103 -17.23 -17.87 15.07
N GLU A 104 -15.94 -18.15 14.93
CA GLU A 104 -15.22 -19.14 15.74
C GLU A 104 -14.65 -18.53 17.04
N ASN A 105 -14.95 -17.26 17.34
CA ASN A 105 -14.49 -16.53 18.52
C ASN A 105 -12.96 -16.65 18.75
N LEU A 106 -12.18 -16.67 17.66
CA LEU A 106 -10.73 -16.95 17.71
C LEU A 106 -9.95 -15.85 18.44
N LYS A 107 -10.53 -14.65 18.59
CA LYS A 107 -9.94 -13.56 19.39
C LYS A 107 -9.76 -13.91 20.87
N ARG A 108 -10.50 -14.91 21.38
CA ARG A 108 -10.50 -15.34 22.79
C ARG A 108 -9.89 -16.72 23.00
N ARG A 109 -9.48 -17.42 21.93
CA ARG A 109 -8.70 -18.64 22.09
C ARG A 109 -7.33 -18.25 22.64
N ASN A 110 -7.12 -18.51 23.92
CA ASN A 110 -5.79 -18.49 24.49
C ASN A 110 -4.97 -19.55 23.76
N ALA A 111 -3.74 -19.21 23.37
CA ALA A 111 -2.83 -20.21 22.82
C ALA A 111 -2.60 -21.27 23.91
N THR A 112 -3.14 -22.47 23.70
CA THR A 112 -2.80 -23.62 24.52
C THR A 112 -1.44 -24.08 24.07
N TRP A 113 -0.39 -23.57 24.73
CA TRP A 113 0.97 -24.03 24.52
C TRP A 113 1.09 -25.44 25.10
N ILE A 114 1.04 -26.43 24.21
CA ILE A 114 1.25 -27.82 24.55
C ILE A 114 2.74 -28.10 24.39
N ARG A 115 3.35 -28.75 25.37
CA ARG A 115 4.74 -29.20 25.26
C ARG A 115 4.77 -30.34 24.25
N ILE A 116 5.48 -30.12 23.15
CA ILE A 116 5.73 -31.12 22.11
C ILE A 116 7.03 -31.84 22.48
N ASN A 117 7.04 -33.17 22.40
CA ASN A 117 8.23 -33.99 22.57
C ASN A 117 8.77 -34.47 21.22
N GLU A 118 9.98 -35.02 21.25
CA GLU A 118 10.71 -35.53 20.09
C GLU A 118 9.90 -36.56 19.26
N ASN A 119 9.02 -37.32 19.91
CA ASN A 119 8.18 -38.33 19.26
C ASN A 119 6.92 -37.77 18.58
N ASP A 120 6.55 -36.52 18.87
CA ASP A 120 5.31 -35.92 18.38
C ASP A 120 5.49 -35.31 16.97
N ILE A 121 6.74 -35.16 16.49
CA ILE A 121 7.06 -34.64 15.15
C ILE A 121 7.95 -35.64 14.40
N GLN A 122 7.32 -36.61 13.74
CA GLN A 122 8.02 -37.65 12.97
C GLN A 122 8.85 -37.11 11.78
N GLU A 123 8.52 -35.93 11.26
CA GLU A 123 9.22 -35.32 10.11
C GLU A 123 10.32 -34.33 10.53
N PHE A 124 10.64 -34.21 11.82
CA PHE A 124 11.66 -33.26 12.25
C PHE A 124 13.07 -33.79 11.92
N PRO A 125 13.95 -32.99 11.30
CA PRO A 125 15.31 -33.43 10.97
C PRO A 125 16.10 -33.81 12.24
N ILE A 126 16.61 -35.04 12.26
CA ILE A 126 17.46 -35.54 13.36
C ILE A 126 18.92 -35.22 13.02
N LEU A 127 19.59 -34.46 13.89
CA LEU A 127 21.01 -34.21 13.75
C LEU A 127 21.79 -35.46 14.18
N HIS A 128 22.35 -36.18 13.21
CA HIS A 128 23.36 -37.19 13.48
C HIS A 128 24.73 -36.52 13.60
N MET A 129 25.39 -36.68 14.75
CA MET A 129 26.78 -36.29 14.94
C MET A 129 27.64 -37.52 14.70
N GLU A 130 28.43 -37.52 13.61
CA GLU A 130 29.53 -38.47 13.38
C GLU A 130 30.75 -38.14 14.25
#